data_AF-A0A0Q5UU73-F1
#
_entry.id   AF-A0A0Q5UU73-F1
#
_cell.length_a   1.000
_cell.length_b   1.000
_cell.length_c   1.000
_cell.angle_alpha   90.00
_cell.angle_beta   90.00
_cell.angle_gamma   90.00
#
_symmetry.space_group_name_H-M   'P 1'
#
loop_
_entity.id
_entity.type
_entity.pdbx_description
1 polymer ?
#
loop_
_entity_poly.entity_id
_entity_poly.type
_entity_poly.pdbx_seq_one_letter_code
_entity_poly.pdbx_strand_id
1 'polypeptide(L)'
;MSIHERIIIRVPRMNRTTMRTVDRSTEWKEHKGPKCIAVAEIAGAMLNKDGALDLLMADQTRLRARLDGDCRPLDYYSGFYLRPGPDGMVCKARDAIRMRSGARCEIDGFKSLRPK
;
A
#
# COMPACT_ATOMS: atom_id res chain seq x y z
N MET A 1 2.38 32.14 9.20
CA MET A 1 2.78 30.86 9.83
C MET A 1 1.69 29.84 9.52
N SER A 2 1.77 29.11 8.40
CA SER A 2 0.72 28.16 8.04
C SER A 2 0.96 26.81 8.71
N ILE A 3 0.08 26.48 9.65
CA ILE A 3 -0.04 25.12 10.18
C ILE A 3 -0.57 24.28 9.01
N HIS A 4 0.34 23.54 8.36
CA HIS A 4 -0.04 22.55 7.37
C HIS A 4 -0.51 21.33 8.15
N GLU A 5 -1.82 21.27 8.38
CA GLU A 5 -2.48 20.11 8.96
C GLU A 5 -2.17 18.89 8.10
N ARG A 6 -1.45 17.93 8.69
CA ARG A 6 -0.92 16.76 7.97
C ARG A 6 -1.84 15.59 8.29
N ILE A 7 -2.78 15.31 7.40
CA ILE A 7 -3.66 14.15 7.53
C ILE A 7 -2.82 12.89 7.31
N ILE A 8 -2.82 12.03 8.33
CA ILE A 8 -2.17 10.73 8.32
C ILE A 8 -3.29 9.70 8.09
N ILE A 9 -3.39 9.15 6.88
CA ILE A 9 -4.46 8.20 6.55
C ILE A 9 -4.02 6.81 7.01
N ARG A 10 -4.77 6.24 7.96
CA ARG A 10 -4.58 4.86 8.40
C ARG A 10 -5.24 3.94 7.39
N VAL A 11 -4.43 3.15 6.69
CA VAL A 11 -4.96 2.11 5.82
C VAL A 11 -5.31 0.88 6.69
N PRO A 12 -6.58 0.45 6.71
CA PRO A 12 -6.97 -0.72 7.49
C PRO A 12 -6.35 -1.98 6.91
N ARG A 13 -5.86 -2.86 7.81
CA ARG A 13 -5.43 -4.20 7.43
C ARG A 13 -6.66 -5.09 7.35
N MET A 14 -6.84 -5.78 6.24
CA MET A 14 -7.88 -6.81 6.16
C MET A 14 -7.52 -8.04 7.02
N ASN A 15 -8.52 -8.59 7.73
CA ASN A 15 -8.35 -9.73 8.63
C ASN A 15 -8.05 -11.02 7.85
N ARG A 16 -7.20 -11.90 8.42
CA ARG A 16 -6.83 -13.22 7.86
C ARG A 16 -8.01 -14.12 7.55
N THR A 17 -9.11 -13.99 8.29
CA THR A 17 -10.32 -14.79 8.05
C THR A 17 -11.02 -14.40 6.74
N THR A 18 -11.12 -13.09 6.45
CA THR A 18 -11.65 -12.56 5.18
C THR A 18 -10.69 -12.81 4.01
N MET A 19 -9.38 -12.93 4.28
CA MET A 19 -8.38 -13.30 3.26
C MET A 19 -8.54 -14.75 2.80
N ARG A 20 -8.91 -15.68 3.69
CA ARG A 20 -8.96 -17.12 3.39
C ARG A 20 -10.06 -17.50 2.38
N THR A 21 -11.04 -16.63 2.17
CA THR A 21 -12.12 -16.82 1.19
C THR A 21 -11.77 -16.24 -0.19
N VAL A 22 -10.88 -15.24 -0.26
CA VAL A 22 -10.45 -14.60 -1.52
C VAL A 22 -9.17 -15.24 -2.09
N ASP A 23 -8.34 -15.84 -1.24
CA ASP A 23 -6.99 -16.32 -1.58
C ASP A 23 -6.81 -17.80 -1.21
N ARG A 24 -7.40 -18.72 -1.99
CA ARG A 24 -7.10 -20.16 -1.84
C ARG A 24 -6.38 -20.80 -3.02
N SER A 25 -6.20 -20.09 -4.14
CA SER A 25 -5.41 -20.60 -5.28
C SER A 25 -5.08 -19.57 -6.36
N THR A 26 -5.43 -18.29 -6.16
CA THR A 26 -5.21 -17.29 -7.22
C THR A 26 -3.74 -16.93 -7.32
N GLU A 27 -3.06 -17.52 -8.29
CA GLU A 27 -1.75 -17.03 -8.69
C GLU A 27 -1.91 -15.64 -9.28
N TRP A 28 -1.12 -14.68 -8.80
CA TRP A 28 -1.15 -13.31 -9.29
C TRP A 28 0.02 -13.08 -10.26
N LYS A 29 -0.27 -12.50 -11.42
CA LYS A 29 0.74 -12.00 -12.36
C LYS A 29 0.95 -10.51 -12.16
N GLU A 30 2.22 -10.09 -12.06
CA GLU A 30 2.57 -8.68 -11.95
C GLU A 30 2.62 -8.02 -13.33
N HIS A 31 1.94 -6.89 -13.45
CA HIS A 31 1.95 -6.01 -14.62
C HIS A 31 2.45 -4.62 -14.23
N LYS A 32 2.73 -3.79 -15.24
CA LYS A 32 3.05 -2.37 -15.04
C LYS A 32 1.87 -1.70 -14.33
N GLY A 33 2.11 -1.13 -13.16
CA GLY A 33 1.13 -0.35 -12.41
C GLY A 33 1.19 1.14 -12.73
N PRO A 34 0.29 1.92 -12.12
CA PRO A 34 0.28 3.38 -12.25
C PRO A 34 1.50 4.00 -11.57
N LYS A 35 1.82 5.25 -11.91
CA LYS A 35 2.86 6.02 -11.20
C LYS A 35 2.36 6.56 -9.86
N CYS A 36 1.08 6.91 -9.80
CA CYS A 36 0.41 7.51 -8.66
C CYS A 36 -0.97 6.87 -8.46
N ILE A 37 -1.42 6.80 -7.22
CA ILE A 37 -2.74 6.31 -6.85
C ILE A 37 -3.44 7.33 -5.95
N ALA A 38 -4.75 7.45 -6.08
CA ALA A 38 -5.55 8.28 -5.18
C ALA A 38 -5.69 7.56 -3.84
N VAL A 39 -5.36 8.24 -2.73
CA VAL A 39 -5.45 7.61 -1.41
C VAL A 39 -6.89 7.36 -1.00
N ALA A 40 -7.82 8.21 -1.44
CA ALA A 40 -9.25 8.05 -1.20
C ALA A 40 -9.82 6.76 -1.82
N GLU A 41 -9.20 6.24 -2.87
CA GLU A 41 -9.61 5.01 -3.55
C GLU A 41 -9.04 3.75 -2.88
N ILE A 42 -8.21 3.87 -1.84
CA ILE A 42 -7.66 2.71 -1.14
C ILE A 42 -8.72 2.16 -0.19
N ALA A 43 -9.33 1.03 -0.57
CA ALA A 43 -10.29 0.31 0.25
C ALA A 43 -9.62 -0.47 1.40
N GLY A 44 -8.37 -0.89 1.21
CA GLY A 44 -7.58 -1.49 2.28
C GLY A 44 -6.21 -1.95 1.83
N ALA A 45 -5.47 -2.54 2.76
CA ALA A 45 -4.17 -3.11 2.47
C ALA A 45 -3.97 -4.47 3.11
N MET A 46 -3.08 -5.23 2.49
CA MET A 46 -2.77 -6.60 2.82
C MET A 46 -1.29 -6.86 2.65
N LEU A 47 -0.75 -7.69 3.52
CA LEU A 47 0.59 -8.24 3.30
C LEU A 47 0.46 -9.59 2.64
N ASN A 48 1.20 -9.77 1.56
CA ASN A 48 1.35 -11.08 0.99
C ASN A 48 2.36 -11.92 1.80
N LYS A 49 2.45 -13.20 1.46
CA LYS A 49 3.39 -14.16 2.05
C LYS A 49 4.87 -13.80 1.89
N ASP A 50 5.20 -13.00 0.89
CA ASP A 50 6.57 -12.59 0.55
C ASP A 50 6.99 -11.30 1.27
N GLY A 51 6.11 -10.74 2.12
CA GLY A 51 6.39 -9.45 2.73
C GLY A 51 6.39 -8.32 1.70
N ALA A 52 5.42 -8.33 0.80
CA ALA A 52 5.09 -7.20 -0.05
C ALA A 52 3.73 -6.64 0.35
N LEU A 53 3.58 -5.33 0.17
CA LEU A 53 2.38 -4.61 0.49
C LEU A 53 1.44 -4.57 -0.71
N ASP A 54 0.32 -5.27 -0.63
CA ASP A 54 -0.74 -5.24 -1.62
C ASP A 54 -1.86 -4.30 -1.16
N LEU A 55 -2.19 -3.31 -1.98
CA LEU A 55 -3.29 -2.38 -1.82
C LEU A 55 -4.49 -2.89 -2.59
N LEU A 56 -5.65 -2.91 -1.93
CA LEU A 56 -6.94 -3.13 -2.58
C LEU A 56 -7.60 -1.77 -2.79
N MET A 57 -7.93 -1.49 -4.04
CA MET A 57 -8.61 -0.28 -4.44
C MET A 57 -10.14 -0.47 -4.38
N ALA A 58 -10.90 0.61 -4.31
CA ALA A 58 -12.36 0.60 -4.23
C ALA A 58 -13.02 -0.06 -5.47
N ASP A 59 -12.38 0.05 -6.64
CA ASP A 59 -12.75 -0.62 -7.89
C ASP A 59 -12.38 -2.12 -7.92
N GLN A 60 -11.96 -2.70 -6.79
CA GLN A 60 -11.45 -4.06 -6.64
C GLN A 60 -10.12 -4.35 -7.37
N THR A 61 -9.47 -3.33 -7.94
CA THR A 61 -8.13 -3.50 -8.48
C THR A 61 -7.15 -3.76 -7.34
N ARG A 62 -6.23 -4.72 -7.55
CA ARG A 62 -5.15 -5.01 -6.60
C ARG A 62 -3.83 -4.47 -7.13
N LEU A 63 -3.13 -3.70 -6.30
CA LEU A 63 -1.84 -3.10 -6.62
C LEU A 63 -0.80 -3.53 -5.60
N ARG A 64 0.36 -4.01 -6.04
CA ARG A 64 1.51 -4.23 -5.16
C ARG A 64 2.37 -2.99 -5.08
N ALA A 65 2.47 -2.40 -3.90
CA ALA A 65 3.44 -1.36 -3.59
C ALA A 65 4.78 -2.02 -3.28
N ARG A 66 5.78 -1.72 -4.11
CA ARG A 66 7.18 -2.00 -3.81
C ARG A 66 7.74 -0.82 -3.02
N LEU A 67 8.35 -1.14 -1.90
CA LEU A 67 9.05 -0.17 -1.06
C LEU A 67 10.54 -0.32 -1.27
N ASP A 68 11.29 0.70 -0.91
CA ASP A 68 12.75 0.66 -0.94
C ASP A 68 13.30 -0.53 -0.12
N GLY A 69 14.53 -0.94 -0.43
CA GLY A 69 15.14 -2.16 0.11
C GLY A 69 15.40 -2.14 1.62
N ASP A 70 15.37 -0.99 2.28
CA ASP A 70 15.59 -0.89 3.72
C ASP A 70 14.31 -1.18 4.52
N CYS A 71 13.17 -1.31 3.83
CA CYS A 71 11.86 -1.56 4.41
C CYS A 71 11.60 -3.03 4.70
N ARG A 72 11.78 -3.42 5.96
CA ARG A 72 11.51 -4.81 6.37
C ARG A 72 10.00 -5.06 6.52
N PRO A 73 9.51 -6.26 6.16
CA PRO A 73 8.09 -6.58 6.27
C PRO A 73 7.48 -6.48 7.66
N LEU A 74 8.32 -6.67 8.69
CA LEU A 74 7.93 -6.57 10.09
C LEU A 74 7.53 -5.13 10.47
N ASP A 75 8.18 -4.13 9.89
CA ASP A 75 8.01 -2.74 10.31
C ASP A 75 6.58 -2.24 10.01
N TYR A 76 5.98 -2.69 8.90
CA TYR A 76 4.61 -2.30 8.55
C TYR A 76 3.59 -3.32 9.02
N TYR A 77 3.98 -4.44 9.65
CA TYR A 77 3.05 -5.49 10.10
C TYR A 77 2.02 -5.00 11.13
N SER A 78 2.34 -3.93 11.85
CA SER A 78 1.47 -3.26 12.82
C SER A 78 0.54 -2.21 12.21
N GLY A 79 0.52 -2.12 10.87
CA GLY A 79 -0.15 -1.08 10.11
C GLY A 79 0.81 0.04 9.73
N PHE A 80 0.36 0.84 8.77
CA PHE A 80 1.13 1.94 8.22
C PHE A 80 0.21 3.11 7.90
N TYR A 81 0.85 4.23 7.64
CA TYR A 81 0.20 5.47 7.31
C TYR A 81 0.69 5.98 5.96
N LEU A 82 -0.25 6.53 5.19
CA LEU A 82 0.05 7.26 3.97
C LEU A 82 -0.19 8.73 4.21
N ARG A 83 0.76 9.54 3.74
CA ARG A 83 0.56 10.98 3.59
C ARG A 83 0.39 11.25 2.10
N PRO A 84 -0.81 11.62 1.63
CA PRO A 84 -0.97 12.09 0.27
C PRO A 84 -0.22 13.42 0.07
N GLY A 85 0.20 13.66 -1.17
CA GLY A 85 0.59 14.99 -1.60
C GLY A 85 -0.61 15.96 -1.59
N PRO A 86 -0.37 17.26 -1.89
CA PRO A 86 -1.45 18.26 -2.00
C PRO A 86 -2.52 17.89 -3.04
N ASP A 87 -2.18 17.01 -3.99
CA ASP A 87 -3.04 16.47 -5.03
C ASP A 87 -3.93 15.30 -4.55
N GLY A 88 -3.84 14.88 -3.29
CA GLY A 88 -4.55 13.71 -2.76
C GLY A 88 -3.97 12.36 -3.23
N MET A 89 -2.85 12.39 -3.94
CA MET A 89 -2.23 11.22 -4.54
C MET A 89 -1.04 10.73 -3.70
N VAL A 90 -0.72 9.45 -3.84
CA VAL A 90 0.55 8.87 -3.44
C VAL A 90 1.25 8.34 -4.68
N CYS A 91 2.45 8.84 -4.94
CA CYS A 91 3.24 8.57 -6.12
C CYS A 91 4.53 7.85 -5.76
N LYS A 92 4.95 6.96 -6.67
CA LYS A 92 6.28 6.36 -6.61
C LYS A 92 7.37 7.44 -6.71
N ALA A 93 8.50 7.22 -6.03
CA ALA A 93 9.66 8.11 -6.00
C ALA A 93 9.36 9.57 -5.54
N ARG A 94 8.21 9.78 -4.90
CA ARG A 94 7.79 11.07 -4.33
C ARG A 94 7.35 10.90 -2.89
N ASP A 95 6.53 9.89 -2.67
CA ASP A 95 5.88 9.65 -1.40
C ASP A 95 6.43 8.41 -0.71
N ALA A 96 6.25 8.37 0.60
CA ALA A 96 6.74 7.33 1.46
C ALA A 96 5.65 6.86 2.42
N ILE A 97 5.72 5.57 2.73
CA ILE A 97 4.93 4.95 3.78
C ILE A 97 5.60 5.23 5.12
N ARG A 98 4.79 5.63 6.11
CA ARG A 98 5.25 5.76 7.49
C ARG A 98 4.73 4.61 8.33
N MET A 99 5.64 3.98 9.04
CA MET A 99 5.33 2.83 9.87
C MET A 99 5.09 3.27 11.30
N ARG A 100 4.39 2.44 12.08
CA ARG A 100 4.19 2.74 13.52
C ARG A 100 5.48 2.73 14.32
N SER A 101 6.49 1.98 13.86
CA SER A 101 7.83 1.99 14.43
C SER A 101 8.58 3.32 14.21
N GLY A 102 8.05 4.22 13.38
CA GLY A 102 8.73 5.46 12.97
C GLY A 102 9.55 5.31 11.69
N ALA A 103 9.70 4.08 11.16
CA ALA A 103 10.36 3.87 9.87
C ALA A 103 9.64 4.62 8.75
N ARG A 104 10.43 5.19 7.83
CA ARG A 104 9.96 5.85 6.61
C ARG A 104 10.49 5.05 5.44
N CYS A 105 9.57 4.70 4.54
CA CYS A 105 9.83 3.78 3.45
C CYS A 105 9.35 4.37 2.14
N GLU A 106 10.27 4.71 1.26
CA GLU A 106 9.95 5.25 -0.04
C GLU A 106 9.25 4.21 -0.91
N ILE A 107 8.37 4.69 -1.78
CA ILE A 107 7.63 3.84 -2.70
C ILE A 107 8.40 3.78 -4.02
N ASP A 108 9.05 2.66 -4.30
CA ASP A 108 9.77 2.43 -5.57
C ASP A 108 8.82 2.30 -6.76
N GLY A 109 7.63 1.72 -6.53
CA GLY A 109 6.65 1.60 -7.58
C GLY A 109 5.43 0.77 -7.25
N PHE A 110 4.44 0.87 -8.12
CA PHE A 110 3.24 0.05 -8.08
C PHE A 110 3.26 -0.98 -9.22
N LYS A 111 2.84 -2.20 -8.92
CA LYS A 111 2.53 -3.24 -9.90
C LYS A 111 1.06 -3.54 -9.86
N SER A 112 0.40 -3.64 -11.01
CA SER A 112 -0.96 -4.16 -11.04
C SER A 112 -0.89 -5.68 -10.91
N LEU A 113 -1.73 -6.23 -10.04
CA LEU A 113 -1.89 -7.67 -9.88
C LEU A 113 -3.16 -8.09 -10.61
N ARG A 114 -3.01 -9.01 -11.56
CA ARG A 114 -4.13 -9.67 -12.22
C ARG A 114 -4.06 -11.17 -11.92
N PRO A 115 -5.18 -11.86 -11.74
CA PRO A 115 -5.18 -13.33 -11.70
C PRO A 115 -4.47 -13.88 -12.94
N LYS A 116 -3.65 -14.92 -12.77
CA LYS A 116 -3.12 -15.70 -13.88
C LYS A 116 -4.25 -16.42 -14.62
#